data_AF-A0A0D1YVI0-F1
#
_entry.id   AF-A0A0D1YVI0-F1
#
_cell.length_a   1.000
_cell.length_b   1.000
_cell.length_c   1.000
_cell.angle_alpha   90.00
_cell.angle_beta   90.00
_cell.angle_gamma   90.00
#
_symmetry.space_group_name_H-M   'P 1'
#
loop_
_entity.id
_entity.type
_entity.pdbx_description
1 polymer ?
#
loop_
_entity_poly.entity_id
_entity_poly.type
_entity_poly.pdbx_seq_one_letter_code
_entity_poly.pdbx_strand_id
1 'polypeptide(L)'
;MDTLPPEELLVHTLDLLEYRLHRLEFMFNGGDEDSPQLPKGVTVSDRIDKLQKSLGQLAARSRTVEQLLKLQSQQPELFQPADSEDEAGGDGPDEEQKLSLVLSEAPSYLATASQLRSLQDIPLPPTESFTQLVSQAPRFAGIMAVQDQQARDIAELRIRSALLVARWYEVQILGLGRCWADWEERMRGIERGVGRAESRSEAD
;
A
#
# COMPACT_ATOMS: atom_id res chain seq x y z
N MET A 1 45.13 -31.60 -27.61
CA MET A 1 45.12 -32.52 -26.44
C MET A 1 46.48 -32.38 -25.79
N ASP A 2 46.71 -31.21 -25.18
CA ASP A 2 47.97 -30.88 -24.53
C ASP A 2 47.92 -31.44 -23.10
N THR A 3 48.70 -32.48 -22.86
CA THR A 3 48.91 -33.03 -21.52
C THR A 3 49.86 -32.09 -20.80
N LEU A 4 49.32 -31.24 -19.90
CA LEU A 4 50.13 -30.47 -18.96
C LEU A 4 51.14 -31.40 -18.24
N PRO A 5 52.35 -30.91 -17.91
CA PRO A 5 53.33 -31.67 -17.13
C PRO A 5 52.74 -32.10 -15.78
N PRO A 6 53.17 -33.26 -15.24
CA PRO A 6 52.53 -33.89 -14.08
C PRO A 6 52.56 -33.00 -12.83
N GLU A 7 53.55 -32.13 -12.70
CA GLU A 7 53.69 -31.21 -11.56
C GLU A 7 52.66 -30.07 -11.60
N GLU A 8 52.34 -29.53 -12.78
CA GLU A 8 51.32 -28.48 -12.93
C GLU A 8 49.90 -29.03 -12.75
N LEU A 9 49.66 -30.27 -13.17
CA LEU A 9 48.39 -30.96 -12.91
C LEU A 9 48.16 -31.16 -11.41
N LEU A 10 49.19 -31.52 -10.65
CA LEU A 10 49.09 -31.70 -9.19
C LEU A 10 48.72 -30.39 -8.49
N VAL A 11 49.36 -29.27 -8.85
CA VAL A 11 49.05 -27.95 -8.29
C VAL A 11 47.62 -27.53 -8.63
N HIS A 12 47.19 -27.68 -9.88
CA HIS A 12 45.82 -27.35 -10.28
C HIS A 12 44.77 -28.20 -9.54
N THR A 13 45.05 -29.50 -9.33
CA THR A 13 44.13 -30.35 -8.54
C THR A 13 44.10 -29.97 -7.07
N LEU A 14 45.23 -29.52 -6.50
CA LEU A 14 45.30 -29.04 -5.13
C LEU A 14 44.52 -27.74 -4.95
N ASP A 15 44.71 -26.77 -5.83
CA ASP A 15 43.98 -25.49 -5.83
C ASP A 15 42.47 -25.72 -5.97
N LEU A 16 42.06 -26.67 -6.80
CA LEU A 16 40.66 -27.05 -6.96
C LEU A 16 40.11 -27.68 -5.68
N LEU A 17 40.88 -28.54 -5.01
CA LEU A 17 40.48 -29.15 -3.74
C LEU A 17 40.39 -28.11 -2.62
N GLU A 18 41.33 -27.17 -2.56
CA GLU A 18 41.34 -26.06 -1.60
C GLU A 18 40.14 -25.13 -1.82
N TYR A 19 39.88 -24.76 -3.07
CA TYR A 19 38.69 -23.99 -3.43
C TYR A 19 37.40 -24.71 -3.01
N ARG A 20 37.30 -26.02 -3.27
CA ARG A 20 36.14 -26.81 -2.86
C ARG A 20 36.02 -26.91 -1.35
N LEU A 21 37.14 -27.03 -0.63
CA LEU A 21 37.15 -27.07 0.83
C LEU A 21 36.68 -25.74 1.42
N HIS A 22 37.21 -24.62 0.93
CA HIS A 22 36.78 -23.28 1.34
C HIS A 22 35.31 -23.03 1.02
N ARG A 23 34.82 -23.51 -0.13
CA ARG A 23 33.40 -23.41 -0.47
C ARG A 23 32.53 -24.23 0.48
N LEU A 24 32.95 -25.45 0.84
CA LEU A 24 32.23 -26.27 1.82
C LEU A 24 32.25 -25.60 3.20
N GLU A 25 33.39 -25.09 3.62
CA GLU A 25 33.54 -24.33 4.87
C GLU A 25 32.61 -23.12 4.91
N PHE A 26 32.55 -22.35 3.81
CA PHE A 26 31.63 -21.22 3.66
C PHE A 26 30.16 -21.66 3.72
N MET A 27 29.79 -22.77 3.06
CA MET A 27 28.43 -23.30 3.11
C MET A 27 28.01 -23.74 4.53
N PHE A 28 28.95 -24.26 5.32
CA PHE A 28 28.67 -24.76 6.67
C PHE A 28 28.68 -23.67 7.75
N ASN A 29 29.57 -22.69 7.62
CA ASN A 29 29.71 -21.62 8.61
C ASN A 29 28.86 -20.39 8.27
N GLY A 30 28.46 -20.24 6.99
CA GLY A 30 27.85 -19.02 6.48
C GLY A 30 28.89 -17.89 6.39
N GLY A 31 28.67 -16.92 5.50
CA GLY A 31 29.54 -15.76 5.41
C GLY A 31 29.51 -14.96 6.72
N ASP A 32 30.60 -15.02 7.48
CA ASP A 32 30.72 -14.33 8.75
C ASP A 32 31.07 -12.85 8.54
N GLU A 33 30.25 -11.98 9.14
CA GLU A 33 30.66 -10.80 9.94
C GLU A 33 29.54 -10.47 10.97
N ASP A 34 28.26 -10.82 10.73
CA ASP A 34 27.13 -10.47 11.62
C ASP A 34 26.37 -11.66 12.26
N SER A 35 26.87 -12.90 12.13
CA SER A 35 26.21 -14.06 12.73
C SER A 35 26.60 -14.18 14.22
N PRO A 36 25.64 -14.34 15.17
CA PRO A 36 25.96 -14.48 16.58
C PRO A 36 26.88 -15.70 16.78
N GLN A 37 28.10 -15.44 17.27
CA GLN A 37 29.18 -16.41 17.43
C GLN A 37 28.65 -17.79 17.82
N LEU A 38 28.75 -18.73 16.87
CA LEU A 38 28.22 -20.06 17.08
C LEU A 38 29.03 -20.77 18.19
N PRO A 39 28.38 -21.50 19.10
CA PRO A 39 29.09 -22.27 20.12
C PRO A 39 29.95 -23.33 19.42
N LYS A 40 31.26 -23.16 19.53
CA LYS A 40 32.26 -24.12 19.04
C LYS A 40 32.00 -25.47 19.72
N GLY A 41 31.65 -26.50 18.93
CA GLY A 41 31.43 -27.87 19.41
C GLY A 41 30.04 -28.47 19.16
N VAL A 42 29.11 -27.76 18.54
CA VAL A 42 27.83 -28.36 18.11
C VAL A 42 27.99 -28.98 16.72
N THR A 43 27.78 -30.29 16.62
CA THR A 43 27.83 -31.02 15.34
C THR A 43 26.72 -30.53 14.39
N VAL A 44 26.95 -30.63 13.07
CA VAL A 44 25.93 -30.26 12.06
C VAL A 44 24.64 -31.05 12.26
N SER A 45 24.76 -32.33 12.63
CA SER A 45 23.65 -33.21 12.98
C SER A 45 22.81 -32.66 14.15
N ASP A 46 23.44 -32.18 15.23
CA ASP A 46 22.70 -31.62 16.36
C ASP A 46 21.89 -30.37 15.98
N ARG A 47 22.36 -29.60 15.00
CA ARG A 47 21.66 -28.41 14.50
C ARG A 47 20.46 -28.79 13.65
N ILE A 48 20.64 -29.76 12.75
CA ILE A 48 19.55 -30.31 11.95
C ILE A 48 18.48 -30.89 12.86
N ASP A 49 18.86 -31.63 13.91
CA ASP A 49 17.92 -32.19 14.88
C ASP A 49 17.16 -31.10 15.66
N LYS A 50 17.84 -30.00 16.03
CA LYS A 50 17.17 -28.85 16.67
C LYS A 50 16.17 -28.18 15.73
N LEU A 51 16.54 -27.98 14.47
CA LEU A 51 15.66 -27.40 13.45
C LEU A 51 14.48 -28.32 13.13
N GLN A 52 14.69 -29.62 13.08
CA GLN A 52 13.63 -30.59 12.88
C GLN A 52 12.64 -30.59 14.07
N LYS A 53 13.16 -30.49 15.30
CA LYS A 53 12.31 -30.35 16.50
C LYS A 53 11.52 -29.04 16.50
N SER A 54 12.14 -27.92 16.15
CA SER A 54 11.45 -26.62 16.09
C SER A 54 10.40 -26.58 14.97
N LEU A 55 10.69 -27.18 13.82
CA LEU A 55 9.75 -27.33 12.71
C LEU A 55 8.58 -28.24 13.10
N GLY A 56 8.84 -29.34 13.82
CA GLY A 56 7.77 -30.19 14.38
C GLY A 56 6.86 -29.45 15.37
N GLN A 57 7.44 -28.63 16.24
CA GLN A 57 6.66 -27.75 17.14
C GLN A 57 5.84 -26.72 16.36
N LEU A 58 6.41 -26.15 15.29
CA LEU A 58 5.73 -25.16 14.45
C LEU A 58 4.58 -25.78 13.65
N ALA A 59 4.78 -27.01 13.14
CA ALA A 59 3.75 -27.78 12.46
C ALA A 59 2.56 -28.11 13.39
N ALA A 60 2.83 -28.43 14.65
CA ALA A 60 1.78 -28.67 15.65
C ALA A 60 0.98 -27.40 15.99
N ARG A 61 1.58 -26.22 15.85
CA ARG A 61 0.95 -24.93 16.17
C ARG A 61 0.26 -24.27 14.97
N SER A 62 0.69 -24.57 13.74
CA SER A 62 0.20 -23.93 12.52
C SER A 62 -0.31 -24.95 11.51
N ARG A 63 -1.63 -24.88 11.23
CA ARG A 63 -2.30 -25.72 10.21
C ARG A 63 -1.72 -25.53 8.81
N THR A 64 -1.22 -24.35 8.48
CA THR A 64 -0.63 -24.07 7.15
C THR A 64 0.70 -24.78 6.96
N VAL A 65 1.52 -24.86 8.01
CA VAL A 65 2.79 -25.59 7.98
C VAL A 65 2.53 -27.09 7.89
N GLU A 66 1.53 -27.60 8.61
CA GLU A 66 1.10 -29.00 8.46
C GLU A 66 0.60 -29.31 7.04
N GLN A 67 -0.14 -28.40 6.41
CA GLN A 67 -0.59 -28.54 5.02
C GLN A 67 0.58 -28.50 4.03
N LEU A 68 1.54 -27.62 4.22
CA LEU A 68 2.74 -27.55 3.38
C LEU A 68 3.61 -28.80 3.51
N LEU A 69 3.78 -29.34 4.71
CA LEU A 69 4.51 -30.61 4.90
C LEU A 69 3.77 -31.79 4.26
N LYS A 70 2.43 -31.83 4.34
CA LYS A 70 1.63 -32.82 3.61
C LYS A 70 1.81 -32.66 2.10
N LEU A 71 1.79 -31.42 1.60
CA LEU A 71 1.96 -31.12 0.18
C LEU A 71 3.38 -31.50 -0.30
N GLN A 72 4.42 -31.18 0.48
CA GLN A 72 5.80 -31.62 0.21
C GLN A 72 5.91 -33.15 0.17
N SER A 73 5.25 -33.86 1.10
CA SER A 73 5.26 -35.33 1.11
C SER A 73 4.50 -35.97 -0.04
N GLN A 74 3.46 -35.30 -0.54
CA GLN A 74 2.64 -35.77 -1.66
C GLN A 74 3.26 -35.40 -3.02
N GLN A 75 3.97 -34.28 -3.09
CA GLN A 75 4.54 -33.72 -4.30
C GLN A 75 5.92 -33.12 -3.99
N PRO A 76 6.97 -33.97 -3.87
CA PRO A 76 8.33 -33.50 -3.67
C PRO A 76 8.86 -32.68 -4.87
N GLU A 77 8.33 -32.95 -6.06
CA GLU A 77 8.65 -32.27 -7.33
C GLU A 77 8.32 -30.77 -7.32
N LEU A 78 7.41 -30.30 -6.46
CA LEU A 78 7.03 -28.88 -6.38
C LEU A 78 8.08 -28.02 -5.65
N PHE A 79 8.96 -28.66 -4.87
CA PHE A 79 9.92 -27.99 -4.00
C PHE A 79 11.36 -28.37 -4.28
N GLN A 80 11.60 -29.35 -5.16
CA GLN A 80 12.89 -29.40 -5.84
C GLN A 80 12.94 -28.16 -6.73
N PRO A 81 13.95 -27.27 -6.58
CA PRO A 81 14.31 -26.44 -7.73
C PRO A 81 14.52 -27.41 -8.89
N ALA A 82 14.11 -27.07 -10.11
CA ALA A 82 14.35 -27.90 -11.27
C ALA A 82 15.87 -28.18 -11.37
N ASP A 83 16.33 -29.23 -10.70
CA ASP A 83 17.67 -29.73 -10.80
C ASP A 83 17.70 -30.28 -12.23
N SER A 84 18.42 -29.57 -13.08
CA SER A 84 18.70 -29.86 -14.48
C SER A 84 17.55 -29.66 -15.50
N GLU A 85 17.32 -28.41 -15.89
CA GLU A 85 17.10 -28.08 -17.33
C GLU A 85 18.42 -28.27 -18.14
N ASP A 86 19.19 -29.32 -17.86
CA ASP A 86 20.47 -29.59 -18.56
C ASP A 86 20.47 -30.92 -19.33
N GLU A 87 19.46 -31.80 -19.21
CA GLU A 87 19.50 -33.12 -19.88
C GLU A 87 18.12 -33.59 -20.38
N ALA A 88 17.38 -32.73 -21.10
CA ALA A 88 16.24 -33.15 -21.91
C ALA A 88 16.15 -32.36 -23.24
N GLY A 89 16.92 -32.81 -24.24
CA GLY A 89 16.69 -32.49 -25.65
C GLY A 89 17.43 -31.26 -26.17
N GLY A 90 18.38 -31.49 -27.07
CA GLY A 90 19.10 -30.44 -27.81
C GLY A 90 18.18 -29.63 -28.73
N ASP A 91 17.46 -28.67 -28.15
CA ASP A 91 16.80 -27.58 -28.88
C ASP A 91 16.72 -26.33 -27.98
N GLY A 92 17.83 -26.00 -27.31
CA GLY A 92 18.09 -24.58 -27.03
C GLY A 92 18.21 -23.86 -28.37
N PRO A 93 17.74 -22.61 -28.51
CA PRO A 93 17.67 -21.96 -29.82
C PRO A 93 19.05 -22.05 -30.49
N ASP A 94 19.06 -22.55 -31.72
CA ASP A 94 20.26 -22.68 -32.55
C ASP A 94 21.03 -21.36 -32.53
N GLU A 95 22.36 -21.39 -32.70
CA GLU A 95 23.18 -20.16 -32.62
C GLU A 95 22.65 -19.07 -33.59
N GLU A 96 22.13 -19.50 -34.74
CA GLU A 96 21.46 -18.65 -35.71
C GLU A 96 20.16 -18.03 -35.19
N GLN A 97 19.36 -18.77 -34.40
CA GLN A 97 18.12 -18.29 -33.78
C GLN A 97 18.39 -17.31 -32.63
N LYS A 98 19.46 -17.54 -31.87
CA LYS A 98 19.93 -16.59 -30.83
C LYS A 98 20.38 -15.29 -31.48
N LEU A 99 21.14 -15.37 -32.58
CA LEU A 99 21.58 -14.20 -33.32
C LEU A 99 20.40 -13.48 -33.97
N SER A 100 19.42 -14.19 -34.53
CA SER A 100 18.22 -13.56 -35.10
C SER A 100 17.37 -12.86 -34.04
N LEU A 101 17.26 -13.45 -32.84
CA LEU A 101 16.56 -12.85 -31.71
C LEU A 101 17.28 -11.58 -31.20
N VAL A 102 18.61 -11.65 -31.06
CA VAL A 102 19.41 -10.49 -30.67
C VAL A 102 19.32 -9.40 -31.73
N LEU A 103 19.32 -9.73 -33.02
CA LEU A 103 19.18 -8.77 -34.10
C LEU A 103 17.77 -8.16 -34.15
N SER A 104 16.72 -8.93 -33.88
CA SER A 104 15.35 -8.39 -33.80
C SER A 104 15.16 -7.46 -32.60
N GLU A 105 15.85 -7.75 -31.49
CA GLU A 105 15.70 -7.00 -30.24
C GLU A 105 16.77 -5.89 -30.07
N ALA A 106 17.83 -5.88 -30.89
CA ALA A 106 18.86 -4.84 -30.95
C ALA A 106 18.33 -3.38 -30.87
N PRO A 107 17.29 -2.98 -31.62
CA PRO A 107 16.77 -1.61 -31.52
C PRO A 107 16.09 -1.32 -30.17
N SER A 108 15.49 -2.31 -29.49
CA SER A 108 14.89 -2.11 -28.17
C SER A 108 15.96 -1.96 -27.09
N TYR A 109 17.09 -2.66 -27.20
CA TYR A 109 18.24 -2.47 -26.31
C TYR A 109 18.82 -1.05 -26.43
N LEU A 110 18.93 -0.53 -27.65
CA LEU A 110 19.36 0.86 -27.86
C LEU A 110 18.33 1.86 -27.33
N ALA A 111 17.04 1.61 -27.54
CA ALA A 111 15.97 2.47 -27.04
C ALA A 111 15.92 2.50 -25.51
N THR A 112 16.03 1.34 -24.85
CA THR A 112 16.04 1.22 -23.39
C THR A 112 17.31 1.78 -22.78
N ALA A 113 18.48 1.58 -23.40
CA ALA A 113 19.72 2.23 -22.98
C ALA A 113 19.64 3.76 -23.08
N SER A 114 19.02 4.28 -24.15
CA SER A 114 18.76 5.72 -24.32
C SER A 114 17.78 6.25 -23.26
N GLN A 115 16.72 5.50 -22.95
CA GLN A 115 15.77 5.86 -21.88
C GLN A 115 16.44 5.85 -20.49
N LEU A 116 17.24 4.83 -20.18
CA LEU A 116 17.99 4.76 -18.93
C LEU A 116 19.01 5.88 -18.81
N ARG A 117 19.69 6.21 -19.91
CA ARG A 117 20.61 7.35 -19.96
C ARG A 117 19.87 8.67 -19.73
N SER A 118 18.71 8.83 -20.38
CA SER A 118 17.85 9.98 -20.17
C SER A 118 17.35 10.08 -18.73
N LEU A 119 17.06 8.97 -18.05
CA LEU A 119 16.66 8.96 -16.64
C LEU A 119 17.83 9.32 -15.70
N GLN A 120 19.05 8.89 -16.05
CA GLN A 120 20.26 9.23 -15.31
C GLN A 120 20.57 10.73 -15.37
N ASP A 121 20.19 11.40 -16.47
CA ASP A 121 20.38 12.84 -16.66
C ASP A 121 19.30 13.70 -15.95
N ILE A 122 18.27 13.10 -15.35
CA ILE A 122 17.27 13.83 -14.57
C ILE A 122 17.83 14.11 -13.17
N PRO A 123 18.04 15.39 -12.78
CA PRO A 123 18.42 15.69 -11.42
C PRO A 123 17.29 15.31 -10.48
N LEU A 124 17.53 14.35 -9.61
CA LEU A 124 16.63 14.03 -8.51
C LEU A 124 16.39 15.32 -7.71
N PRO A 125 15.13 15.71 -7.46
CA PRO A 125 14.85 16.89 -6.66
C PRO A 125 15.52 16.78 -5.29
N PRO A 126 15.97 17.91 -4.71
CA PRO A 126 16.76 17.88 -3.49
C PRO A 126 16.00 17.18 -2.38
N THR A 127 16.64 16.20 -1.75
CA THR A 127 16.07 15.37 -0.67
C THR A 127 15.60 16.22 0.51
N GLU A 128 16.18 17.41 0.69
CA GLU A 128 15.76 18.42 1.67
C GLU A 128 14.30 18.87 1.50
N SER A 129 13.79 18.96 0.27
CA SER A 129 12.39 19.34 0.01
C SER A 129 11.43 18.25 0.48
N PHE A 130 11.80 16.98 0.28
CA PHE A 130 11.01 15.85 0.74
C PHE A 130 11.05 15.69 2.26
N THR A 131 12.20 15.89 2.89
CA THR A 131 12.28 15.84 4.36
C THR A 131 11.50 16.98 5.01
N GLN A 132 11.51 18.18 4.41
CA GLN A 132 10.66 19.29 4.83
C GLN A 132 9.17 18.95 4.69
N LEU A 133 8.74 18.37 3.57
CA LEU A 133 7.34 17.92 3.40
C LEU A 133 6.93 16.89 4.45
N VAL A 134 7.77 15.90 4.72
CA VAL A 134 7.51 14.88 5.76
C VAL A 134 7.44 15.52 7.15
N SER A 135 8.31 16.49 7.45
CA SER A 135 8.25 17.22 8.72
C SER A 135 6.98 18.06 8.91
N GLN A 136 6.34 18.48 7.82
CA GLN A 136 5.11 19.28 7.84
C GLN A 136 3.85 18.42 7.94
N ALA A 137 3.92 17.12 7.62
CA ALA A 137 2.81 16.18 7.71
C ALA A 137 2.00 16.24 9.04
N PRO A 138 2.62 16.27 10.24
CA PRO A 138 1.85 16.36 11.48
C PRO A 138 1.10 17.69 11.64
N ARG A 139 1.64 18.79 11.09
CA ARG A 139 0.94 20.08 11.11
C ARG A 139 -0.30 20.06 10.21
N PHE A 140 -0.20 19.45 9.03
CA PHE A 140 -1.36 19.27 8.15
C PHE A 140 -2.43 18.40 8.81
N ALA A 141 -2.05 17.30 9.45
CA ALA A 141 -2.99 16.46 10.19
C ALA A 141 -3.71 17.22 11.32
N GLY A 142 -2.97 18.07 12.08
CA GLY A 142 -3.56 18.92 13.10
C GLY A 142 -4.56 19.94 12.54
N ILE A 143 -4.22 20.60 11.43
CA ILE A 143 -5.11 21.56 10.77
C ILE A 143 -6.36 20.86 10.21
N MET A 144 -6.20 19.69 9.60
CA MET A 144 -7.33 18.90 9.08
C MET A 144 -8.30 18.51 10.21
N ALA A 145 -7.80 18.09 11.37
CA ALA A 145 -8.66 17.77 12.51
C ALA A 145 -9.45 18.99 13.01
N VAL A 146 -8.82 20.17 13.04
CA VAL A 146 -9.51 21.43 13.38
C VAL A 146 -10.55 21.78 12.32
N GLN A 147 -10.23 21.61 11.03
CA GLN A 147 -11.16 21.87 9.94
C GLN A 147 -12.39 20.95 10.01
N ASP A 148 -12.20 19.67 10.31
CA ASP A 148 -13.30 18.72 10.49
C ASP A 148 -14.20 19.11 11.66
N GLN A 149 -13.60 19.56 12.77
CA GLN A 149 -14.38 20.05 13.92
C GLN A 149 -15.17 21.31 13.56
N GLN A 150 -14.54 22.29 12.91
CA GLN A 150 -15.20 23.51 12.46
C GLN A 150 -16.33 23.21 11.47
N ALA A 151 -16.16 22.25 10.57
CA ALA A 151 -17.19 21.86 9.62
C ALA A 151 -18.44 21.29 10.33
N ARG A 152 -18.25 20.51 11.39
CA ARG A 152 -19.35 19.99 12.23
C ARG A 152 -20.06 21.11 12.96
N ASP A 153 -19.30 22.01 13.60
CA ASP A 153 -19.86 23.12 14.36
C ASP A 153 -20.66 24.07 13.44
N ILE A 154 -20.14 24.36 12.23
CA ILE A 154 -20.83 25.17 11.22
C ILE A 154 -22.12 24.48 10.77
N ALA A 155 -22.10 23.17 10.54
CA ALA A 155 -23.30 22.43 10.14
C ALA A 155 -24.38 22.50 11.22
N GLU A 156 -24.01 22.31 12.49
CA GLU A 156 -24.92 22.43 13.63
C GLU A 156 -25.49 23.85 13.76
N LEU A 157 -24.62 24.86 13.69
CA LEU A 157 -25.03 26.27 13.76
C LEU A 157 -25.97 26.65 12.63
N ARG A 158 -25.76 26.12 11.42
CA ARG A 158 -26.66 26.32 10.26
C ARG A 158 -28.05 25.73 10.51
N ILE A 159 -28.13 24.55 11.11
CA ILE A 159 -29.43 23.94 11.44
C ILE A 159 -30.14 24.78 12.50
N ARG A 160 -29.43 25.17 13.57
CA ARG A 160 -30.01 25.99 14.65
C ARG A 160 -30.47 27.36 14.16
N SER A 161 -29.67 28.02 13.32
CA SER A 161 -30.03 29.33 12.77
C SER A 161 -31.22 29.22 11.82
N ALA A 162 -31.28 28.18 10.98
CA ALA A 162 -32.43 27.94 10.11
C ALA A 162 -33.73 27.73 10.91
N LEU A 163 -33.67 26.94 11.99
CA LEU A 163 -34.84 26.73 12.87
C LEU A 163 -35.29 28.02 13.55
N LEU A 164 -34.35 28.84 14.03
CA LEU A 164 -34.68 30.11 14.66
C LEU A 164 -35.32 31.08 13.66
N VAL A 165 -34.78 31.17 12.44
CA VAL A 165 -35.33 32.00 11.37
C VAL A 165 -36.72 31.52 10.97
N ALA A 166 -36.92 30.21 10.81
CA ALA A 166 -38.22 29.63 10.51
C ALA A 166 -39.25 29.97 11.60
N ARG A 167 -38.91 29.77 12.87
CA ARG A 167 -39.78 30.11 14.00
C ARG A 167 -40.08 31.61 14.08
N TRP A 168 -39.09 32.45 13.85
CA TRP A 168 -39.29 33.89 13.82
C TRP A 168 -40.27 34.28 12.71
N TYR A 169 -40.11 33.71 11.51
CA TYR A 169 -41.02 33.96 10.38
C TYR A 169 -42.46 33.51 10.69
N GLU A 170 -42.63 32.32 11.25
CA GLU A 170 -43.94 31.77 11.62
C GLU A 170 -44.67 32.60 12.69
N VAL A 171 -43.95 32.99 13.75
CA VAL A 171 -44.55 33.67 14.90
C VAL A 171 -44.69 35.16 14.63
N GLN A 172 -43.63 35.83 14.18
CA GLN A 172 -43.63 37.28 14.03
C GLN A 172 -44.29 37.68 12.73
N ILE A 173 -43.85 37.17 11.59
CA ILE A 173 -44.39 37.64 10.30
C ILE A 173 -45.80 37.07 10.07
N LEU A 174 -45.94 35.75 10.05
CA LEU A 174 -47.23 35.13 9.76
C LEU A 174 -48.23 35.31 10.91
N GLY A 175 -47.78 35.23 12.16
CA GLY A 175 -48.62 35.44 13.33
C GLY A 175 -49.16 36.87 13.41
N LEU A 176 -48.31 37.89 13.30
CA LEU A 176 -48.78 39.28 13.26
C LEU A 176 -49.64 39.55 12.03
N GLY A 177 -49.29 38.99 10.87
CA GLY A 177 -50.10 39.11 9.65
C GLY A 177 -51.53 38.60 9.84
N ARG A 178 -51.71 37.45 10.50
CA ARG A 178 -53.05 36.93 10.85
C ARG A 178 -53.79 37.87 11.82
N CYS A 179 -53.13 38.35 12.87
CA CYS A 179 -53.75 39.28 13.82
C CYS A 179 -54.18 40.59 13.14
N TRP A 180 -53.36 41.13 12.24
CA TRP A 180 -53.69 42.33 11.47
C TRP A 180 -54.86 42.10 10.53
N ALA A 181 -54.89 40.96 9.82
CA ALA A 181 -56.00 40.60 8.94
C ALA A 181 -57.32 40.46 9.72
N ASP A 182 -57.31 39.81 10.88
CA ASP A 182 -58.48 39.68 11.75
C ASP A 182 -58.96 41.05 12.25
N TRP A 183 -58.04 41.94 12.60
CA TRP A 183 -58.37 43.29 13.05
C TRP A 183 -58.97 44.13 11.93
N GLU A 184 -58.41 44.03 10.73
CA GLU A 184 -58.93 44.70 9.53
C GLU A 184 -60.33 44.20 9.17
N GLU A 185 -60.59 42.89 9.26
CA GLU A 185 -61.92 42.33 9.02
C GLU A 185 -62.96 42.88 10.03
N ARG A 186 -62.58 42.95 11.31
CA ARG A 186 -63.44 43.55 12.35
C ARG A 186 -63.69 45.03 12.10
N MET A 187 -62.66 45.80 11.75
CA MET A 187 -62.77 47.21 11.42
C MET A 187 -63.73 47.41 10.22
N ARG A 188 -63.53 46.67 9.12
CA ARG A 188 -64.46 46.70 7.97
C ARG A 188 -65.88 46.30 8.34
N GLY A 189 -66.05 45.41 9.33
CA GLY A 189 -67.36 45.07 9.89
C GLY A 189 -68.03 46.24 10.59
N ILE A 190 -67.27 46.98 11.41
CA ILE A 190 -67.72 48.17 12.12
C ILE A 190 -68.02 49.31 11.13
N GLU A 191 -67.14 49.58 10.18
CA GLU A 191 -67.33 50.60 9.14
C GLU A 191 -68.61 50.36 8.34
N ARG A 192 -68.86 49.11 7.90
CA ARG A 192 -70.12 48.74 7.26
C ARG A 192 -71.33 48.92 8.18
N GLY A 193 -71.15 48.71 9.49
CA GLY A 193 -72.18 48.96 10.50
C GLY A 193 -72.53 50.44 10.62
N VAL A 194 -71.51 51.29 10.73
CA VAL A 194 -71.62 52.75 10.82
C VAL A 194 -72.26 53.31 9.55
N GLY A 195 -71.76 52.95 8.36
CA GLY A 195 -72.33 53.43 7.10
C GLY A 195 -73.81 53.05 6.94
N ARG A 196 -74.22 51.85 7.38
CA ARG A 196 -75.65 51.47 7.38
C ARG A 196 -76.49 52.24 8.41
N ALA A 197 -75.90 52.74 9.49
CA ALA A 197 -76.60 53.54 10.48
C ALA A 197 -76.74 54.99 9.99
N GLU A 198 -75.68 55.54 9.40
CA GLU A 198 -75.67 56.86 8.75
C GLU A 198 -76.72 56.91 7.63
N SER A 199 -76.76 55.94 6.71
CA SER A 199 -77.77 55.92 5.65
C SER A 199 -79.22 55.79 6.15
N ARG A 200 -79.45 55.23 7.36
CA ARG A 200 -80.79 55.20 7.97
C ARG A 200 -81.13 56.55 8.57
N SER A 201 -80.17 57.16 9.28
CA SER A 201 -80.34 58.49 9.86
C SER A 201 -80.53 59.59 8.82
N GLU A 202 -80.03 59.41 7.59
CA GLU A 202 -80.25 60.33 6.47
C GLU A 202 -81.59 60.09 5.73
N ALA A 203 -82.22 58.93 5.93
CA ALA A 203 -83.47 58.55 5.29
C ALA A 203 -84.72 58.84 6.15
N ASP A 204 -84.55 59.02 7.48
CA ASP A 204 -85.56 59.50 8.43
C ASP A 204 -85.59 61.04 8.49
#